data_AF-A0A0H3I5E6-F1
#
_entry.id   AF-A0A0H3I5E6-F1
#
_cell.length_a   1.000
_cell.length_b   1.000
_cell.length_c   1.000
_cell.angle_alpha   90.00
_cell.angle_beta   90.00
_cell.angle_gamma   90.00
#
_symmetry.space_group_name_H-M   'P 1'
#
loop_
_entity.id
_entity.type
_entity.pdbx_description
1 polymer ?
#
loop_
_entity_poly.entity_id
_entity_poly.type
_entity_poly.pdbx_seq_one_letter_code
_entity_poly.pdbx_strand_id
1 'polypeptide(L)'
;MTFIHTEAPTDTALPVDPTLSPFLAEHSPLRRCLVDALLATNPIPSISHAVAGTLRSSIDFYHGAEDDHTELGNHRLGGLPDLPVDIPYPCVSVDEDALLEYEECWEAGDDEEEDVCIFPWDDVTQTYRVPLEFIAQVDCRALAPLQDYLPREGTLFFFLECGSSPLTTRGEVIYVQDADSLCSGSRFADLAFNDEKTLGQKPAFTLHPKASIAVPSFYPLHQNPHLETMLCPRMSQEQQAALDEGEYDDALSNLGFAEYYAWQLRQLGTFNLLPGSRASKEQLAWMVERDMLPSDFSLDVPLPEYRGIARINGSGFSQHELPELQAAQKFGGEAQDWLVLFQVCLDGQFQWDDGVLNFIIHRTDLAAQRFDRIFMVCDY
;
A
#
# COMPACT_ATOMS: atom_id res chain seq x y z
N MET A 1 -45.92 39.75 -15.47
CA MET A 1 -44.69 38.98 -15.77
C MET A 1 -43.76 39.17 -14.60
N THR A 2 -43.79 38.22 -13.67
CA THR A 2 -42.95 38.25 -12.47
C THR A 2 -41.80 37.29 -12.75
N PHE A 3 -40.60 37.82 -12.92
CA PHE A 3 -39.40 37.01 -13.09
C PHE A 3 -39.08 36.36 -11.75
N ILE A 4 -39.19 35.03 -11.69
CA ILE A 4 -38.67 34.23 -10.59
C ILE A 4 -37.17 34.10 -10.86
N HIS A 5 -36.35 34.76 -10.04
CA HIS A 5 -34.93 34.45 -9.95
C HIS A 5 -34.79 33.10 -9.26
N THR A 6 -34.38 32.08 -10.00
CA THR A 6 -33.82 30.85 -9.44
C THR A 6 -32.44 31.18 -8.90
N GLU A 7 -32.32 31.26 -7.57
CA GLU A 7 -31.03 31.18 -6.89
C GLU A 7 -30.44 29.79 -7.14
N ALA A 8 -29.20 29.74 -7.63
CA ALA A 8 -28.44 28.51 -7.67
C ALA A 8 -28.18 28.06 -6.22
N PRO A 9 -28.28 26.75 -5.90
CA PRO A 9 -27.95 26.28 -4.56
C PRO A 9 -26.46 26.54 -4.32
N THR A 10 -26.15 27.45 -3.41
CA THR A 10 -24.83 27.55 -2.79
C THR A 10 -24.65 26.31 -1.94
N ASP A 11 -23.94 25.34 -2.50
CA ASP A 11 -23.44 24.16 -1.83
C ASP A 11 -22.44 24.60 -0.76
N THR A 12 -22.93 24.88 0.45
CA THR A 12 -22.06 25.11 1.60
C THR A 12 -21.50 23.77 2.01
N ALA A 13 -20.35 23.42 1.42
CA ALA A 13 -19.52 22.32 1.86
C ALA A 13 -19.34 22.40 3.38
N LEU A 14 -19.75 21.35 4.10
CA LEU A 14 -19.48 21.21 5.52
C LEU A 14 -17.96 21.33 5.76
N PRO A 15 -17.52 21.95 6.87
CA PRO A 15 -16.10 22.16 7.11
C PRO A 15 -15.40 20.81 7.30
N VAL A 16 -14.73 20.35 6.24
CA VAL A 16 -13.78 19.24 6.31
C VAL A 16 -12.65 19.67 7.23
N ASP A 17 -12.25 18.80 8.15
CA ASP A 17 -11.07 19.00 8.99
C ASP A 17 -9.88 19.37 8.09
N PRO A 18 -9.31 20.58 8.20
CA PRO A 18 -8.25 21.05 7.30
C PRO A 18 -6.99 20.20 7.38
N THR A 19 -6.83 19.41 8.44
CA THR A 19 -5.71 18.48 8.59
C THR A 19 -5.86 17.22 7.71
N LEU A 20 -7.04 16.97 7.13
CA LEU A 20 -7.26 15.93 6.11
C LEU A 20 -6.86 16.38 4.72
N SER A 21 -6.76 17.69 4.46
CA SER A 21 -6.59 18.21 3.11
C SER A 21 -5.40 17.63 2.33
N PRO A 22 -4.21 17.43 2.92
CA PRO A 22 -3.07 16.82 2.23
C PRO A 22 -3.34 15.39 1.75
N PHE A 23 -4.25 14.67 2.41
CA PHE A 23 -4.55 13.26 2.17
C PHE A 23 -5.66 13.04 1.14
N LEU A 24 -6.37 14.09 0.70
CA LEU A 24 -7.48 13.97 -0.24
C LEU A 24 -7.10 14.47 -1.64
N ALA A 25 -7.51 13.73 -2.66
CA ALA A 25 -7.14 13.99 -4.05
C ALA A 25 -7.73 15.31 -4.58
N GLU A 26 -8.94 15.68 -4.16
CA GLU A 26 -9.63 16.91 -4.60
C GLU A 26 -8.86 18.19 -4.26
N HIS A 27 -8.01 18.15 -3.23
CA HIS A 27 -7.18 19.27 -2.79
C HIS A 27 -5.78 19.27 -3.41
N SER A 28 -5.43 18.26 -4.21
CA SER A 28 -4.12 18.11 -4.85
C SER A 28 -4.18 18.56 -6.32
N PRO A 29 -3.53 19.68 -6.70
CA PRO A 29 -3.48 20.12 -8.10
C PRO A 29 -2.89 19.06 -9.04
N LEU A 30 -1.93 18.26 -8.56
CA LEU A 30 -1.30 17.16 -9.31
C LEU A 30 -2.28 16.06 -9.74
N ARG A 31 -3.40 15.92 -9.02
CA ARG A 31 -4.34 14.80 -9.18
C ARG A 31 -5.64 15.22 -9.86
N ARG A 32 -5.82 16.51 -10.17
CA ARG A 32 -7.06 17.03 -10.76
C ARG A 32 -7.45 16.29 -12.03
N CYS A 33 -6.51 16.09 -12.95
CA CYS A 33 -6.78 15.35 -14.19
C CYS A 33 -7.18 13.88 -13.94
N LEU A 34 -6.63 13.23 -12.91
CA LEU A 34 -6.97 11.85 -12.55
C LEU A 34 -8.36 11.77 -11.94
N VAL A 35 -8.70 12.71 -11.05
CA VAL A 35 -10.04 12.83 -10.48
C VAL A 35 -11.07 13.08 -11.57
N ASP A 36 -10.82 14.05 -12.46
CA ASP A 36 -11.71 14.38 -13.57
C ASP A 36 -11.90 13.18 -14.51
N ALA A 37 -10.81 12.46 -14.84
CA ALA A 37 -10.87 11.27 -15.68
C ALA A 37 -11.69 10.14 -15.02
N LEU A 38 -11.42 9.83 -13.75
CA LEU A 38 -12.11 8.77 -13.01
C LEU A 38 -13.62 9.04 -12.87
N LEU A 39 -14.00 10.30 -12.63
CA LEU A 39 -15.41 10.69 -12.45
C LEU A 39 -16.14 10.87 -13.78
N ALA A 40 -15.43 11.06 -14.91
CA ALA A 40 -16.03 11.15 -16.24
C ALA A 40 -16.41 9.79 -16.82
N THR A 41 -15.74 8.70 -16.41
CA THR A 41 -15.92 7.36 -16.98
C THR A 41 -17.10 6.58 -16.41
N ASN A 42 -17.65 6.99 -15.26
CA ASN A 42 -18.67 6.23 -14.53
C ASN A 42 -19.98 7.00 -14.34
N PRO A 43 -21.15 6.33 -14.36
CA PRO A 43 -22.48 6.95 -14.26
C PRO A 43 -22.82 7.40 -12.82
N ILE A 44 -21.86 8.03 -12.13
CA ILE A 44 -22.03 8.69 -10.84
C ILE A 44 -22.36 10.21 -10.95
N PRO A 45 -22.79 10.84 -12.08
CA PRO A 45 -22.85 12.31 -12.17
C PRO A 45 -23.59 13.01 -11.02
N SER A 46 -24.69 12.43 -10.51
CA SER A 46 -25.49 13.03 -9.45
C SER A 46 -24.77 13.14 -8.11
N ILE A 47 -23.80 12.28 -7.80
CA ILE A 47 -23.05 12.27 -6.53
C ILE A 47 -21.54 12.40 -6.72
N SER A 48 -21.09 12.80 -7.92
CA SER A 48 -19.67 12.92 -8.28
C SER A 48 -18.88 13.83 -7.33
N HIS A 49 -19.48 14.91 -6.84
CA HIS A 49 -18.88 15.82 -5.85
C HIS A 49 -18.72 15.16 -4.49
N ALA A 50 -19.65 14.30 -4.07
CA ALA A 50 -19.56 13.55 -2.83
C ALA A 50 -18.46 12.48 -2.90
N VAL A 51 -18.38 11.75 -4.02
CA VAL A 51 -17.33 10.77 -4.28
C VAL A 51 -15.95 11.40 -4.39
N ALA A 52 -15.81 12.55 -5.06
CA ALA A 52 -14.55 13.28 -5.14
C ALA A 52 -13.94 13.56 -3.75
N GLY A 53 -14.83 13.83 -2.78
CA GLY A 53 -14.49 14.10 -1.39
C GLY A 53 -13.99 12.90 -0.57
N THR A 54 -14.00 11.69 -1.12
CA THR A 54 -13.50 10.46 -0.47
C THR A 54 -12.21 9.94 -1.11
N LEU A 55 -11.85 10.44 -2.30
CA LEU A 55 -10.67 9.98 -3.05
C LEU A 55 -9.38 10.39 -2.34
N ARG A 56 -8.44 9.44 -2.19
CA ARG A 56 -7.15 9.70 -1.51
C ARG A 56 -6.10 10.26 -2.45
N SER A 57 -5.28 11.17 -1.92
CA SER A 57 -4.08 11.70 -2.55
C SER A 57 -2.94 10.69 -2.44
N SER A 58 -2.96 9.66 -3.29
CA SER A 58 -2.08 8.49 -3.16
C SER A 58 -0.85 8.56 -4.05
N ILE A 59 0.14 7.73 -3.76
CA ILE A 59 1.28 7.47 -4.66
C ILE A 59 1.27 6.00 -4.98
N ASP A 60 1.22 5.66 -6.26
CA ASP A 60 1.39 4.27 -6.72
C ASP A 60 2.85 4.01 -7.06
N PHE A 61 3.31 2.82 -6.74
CA PHE A 61 4.60 2.29 -7.14
C PHE A 61 4.42 1.23 -8.22
N TYR A 62 5.24 1.32 -9.25
CA TYR A 62 5.29 0.36 -10.35
C TYR A 62 6.65 -0.32 -10.36
N HIS A 63 6.69 -1.58 -10.80
CA HIS A 63 7.94 -2.31 -10.95
C HIS A 63 8.88 -1.58 -11.91
N GLY A 64 10.15 -1.48 -11.52
CA GLY A 64 11.26 -1.12 -12.36
C GLY A 64 12.10 -2.33 -12.74
N ALA A 65 13.40 -2.12 -12.91
CA ALA A 65 14.36 -3.20 -13.11
C ALA A 65 14.62 -3.95 -11.80
N GLU A 66 15.13 -5.18 -11.93
CA GLU A 66 15.75 -5.91 -10.82
C GLU A 66 16.88 -5.06 -10.22
N ASP A 67 16.93 -5.03 -8.90
CA ASP A 67 17.84 -4.23 -8.10
C ASP A 67 18.98 -5.13 -7.60
N ASP A 68 20.21 -4.74 -7.91
CA ASP A 68 21.43 -5.47 -7.59
C ASP A 68 22.12 -4.94 -6.31
N HIS A 69 21.43 -4.11 -5.53
CA HIS A 69 21.89 -3.46 -4.31
C HIS A 69 23.07 -2.48 -4.50
N THR A 70 23.36 -2.05 -5.74
CA THR A 70 24.44 -1.09 -6.02
C THR A 70 24.04 0.36 -5.73
N GLU A 71 22.77 0.72 -5.96
CA GLU A 71 22.23 2.04 -5.63
C GLU A 71 21.67 2.05 -4.20
N LEU A 72 22.12 3.01 -3.39
CA LEU A 72 21.67 3.16 -2.00
C LEU A 72 20.41 4.03 -1.92
N GLY A 73 19.48 3.61 -1.08
CA GLY A 73 18.34 4.43 -0.68
C GLY A 73 17.34 4.73 -1.80
N ASN A 74 17.35 3.95 -2.87
CA ASN A 74 16.30 3.97 -3.88
C ASN A 74 14.99 3.38 -3.33
N HIS A 75 13.87 3.56 -4.06
CA HIS A 75 12.65 2.80 -3.74
C HIS A 75 12.84 1.35 -4.15
N ARG A 76 12.62 0.41 -3.24
CA ARG A 76 12.82 -1.02 -3.48
C ARG A 76 11.69 -1.83 -2.88
N LEU A 77 11.30 -2.89 -3.58
CA LEU A 77 10.43 -3.96 -3.11
C LEU A 77 11.26 -5.25 -2.99
N GLY A 78 11.20 -5.90 -1.84
CA GLY A 78 11.95 -7.14 -1.57
C GLY A 78 13.47 -6.97 -1.46
N GLY A 79 14.17 -8.09 -1.28
CA GLY A 79 15.62 -8.14 -1.08
C GLY A 79 16.04 -7.74 0.34
N LEU A 80 17.13 -6.98 0.47
CA LEU A 80 17.66 -6.51 1.75
C LEU A 80 17.59 -4.97 1.91
N PRO A 81 17.36 -4.45 3.13
CA PRO A 81 17.20 -3.03 3.39
C PRO A 81 18.54 -2.29 3.53
N ASP A 82 18.63 -1.06 3.05
CA ASP A 82 19.82 -0.21 3.19
C ASP A 82 19.92 0.47 4.57
N LEU A 83 19.81 -0.29 5.67
CA LEU A 83 19.83 0.28 7.03
C LEU A 83 21.20 0.85 7.43
N PRO A 84 21.26 1.94 8.22
CA PRO A 84 22.49 2.46 8.83
C PRO A 84 23.26 1.41 9.60
N VAL A 85 24.60 1.53 9.63
CA VAL A 85 25.51 0.52 10.21
C VAL A 85 25.21 0.19 11.69
N ASP A 86 24.71 1.16 12.45
CA ASP A 86 24.38 1.04 13.87
C ASP A 86 22.97 0.48 14.13
N ILE A 87 22.15 0.35 13.08
CA ILE A 87 20.85 -0.32 13.15
C ILE A 87 21.04 -1.80 12.74
N PRO A 88 20.85 -2.77 13.66
CA PRO A 88 20.88 -4.18 13.31
C PRO A 88 19.65 -4.56 12.48
N TYR A 89 19.70 -5.73 11.84
CA TYR A 89 18.51 -6.26 11.17
C TYR A 89 17.39 -6.51 12.21
N PRO A 90 16.14 -6.09 11.94
CA PRO A 90 15.02 -6.29 12.87
C PRO A 90 14.74 -7.78 13.08
N CYS A 91 14.62 -8.19 14.34
CA CYS A 91 14.29 -9.57 14.71
C CYS A 91 13.25 -9.61 15.82
N VAL A 92 12.48 -10.70 15.86
CA VAL A 92 11.62 -11.06 16.98
C VAL A 92 12.25 -12.20 17.79
N SER A 93 12.03 -12.19 19.09
CA SER A 93 12.40 -13.29 19.99
C SER A 93 11.30 -14.33 20.01
N VAL A 94 11.62 -15.56 19.64
CA VAL A 94 10.69 -16.70 19.63
C VAL A 94 11.23 -17.80 20.52
N ASP A 95 10.39 -18.33 21.41
CA ASP A 95 10.77 -19.46 22.25
C ASP A 95 10.94 -20.75 21.42
N GLU A 96 11.75 -21.67 21.95
CA GLU A 96 12.02 -22.95 21.30
C GLU A 96 10.75 -23.77 21.07
N ASP A 97 9.85 -23.82 22.06
CA ASP A 97 8.60 -24.57 21.98
C ASP A 97 7.73 -24.09 20.81
N ALA A 98 7.63 -22.78 20.58
CA ALA A 98 6.91 -22.20 19.44
C ALA A 98 7.57 -22.52 18.09
N LEU A 99 8.90 -22.62 18.01
CA LEU A 99 9.61 -22.94 16.76
C LEU A 99 9.60 -24.44 16.43
N LEU A 100 9.42 -25.32 17.42
CA LEU A 100 9.31 -26.77 17.19
C LEU A 100 8.08 -27.15 16.33
N GLU A 101 7.07 -26.27 16.23
CA GLU A 101 5.93 -26.46 15.32
C GLU A 101 6.28 -26.23 13.83
N TYR A 102 7.51 -25.77 13.54
CA TYR A 102 7.97 -25.37 12.22
C TYR A 102 9.20 -26.17 11.82
N GLU A 103 8.97 -27.42 11.39
CA GLU A 103 10.01 -28.37 10.95
C GLU A 103 10.98 -27.76 9.94
N GLU A 104 10.52 -26.83 9.10
CA GLU A 104 11.35 -26.16 8.10
C GLU A 104 12.39 -25.17 8.67
N CYS A 105 12.29 -24.83 9.96
CA CYS A 105 13.26 -24.00 10.67
C CYS A 105 14.41 -24.82 11.27
N TRP A 106 14.43 -26.15 11.07
CA TRP A 106 15.38 -27.07 11.67
C TRP A 106 16.12 -27.86 10.58
N GLU A 107 17.44 -27.93 10.69
CA GLU A 107 18.31 -28.65 9.77
C GLU A 107 19.09 -29.72 10.52
N ALA A 108 19.41 -30.82 9.84
CA ALA A 108 20.24 -31.88 10.44
C ALA A 108 21.60 -31.31 10.87
N GLY A 109 21.93 -31.44 12.15
CA GLY A 109 23.21 -31.02 12.70
C GLY A 109 24.38 -31.90 12.28
N ASP A 110 25.57 -31.56 12.78
CA ASP A 110 26.80 -32.33 12.54
C ASP A 110 26.69 -33.78 13.07
N ASP A 111 25.86 -34.00 14.09
CA ASP A 111 25.49 -35.31 14.60
C ASP A 111 24.08 -35.66 14.06
N GLU A 112 23.93 -36.78 13.31
CA GLU A 112 22.66 -37.22 12.66
C GLU A 112 21.47 -37.45 13.63
N GLU A 113 21.67 -37.26 14.94
CA GLU A 113 20.65 -37.39 16.00
C GLU A 113 20.18 -36.03 16.58
N GLU A 114 20.74 -34.90 16.14
CA GLU A 114 20.41 -33.56 16.63
C GLU A 114 20.06 -32.61 15.48
N ASP A 115 18.83 -32.10 15.46
CA ASP A 115 18.43 -31.02 14.57
C ASP A 115 18.80 -29.67 15.18
N VAL A 116 19.33 -28.77 14.36
CA VAL A 116 19.77 -27.42 14.75
C VAL A 116 18.87 -26.40 14.09
N CYS A 117 18.36 -25.44 14.88
CA CYS A 117 17.57 -24.36 14.31
C CYS A 117 18.44 -23.44 13.44
N ILE A 118 17.91 -23.03 12.28
CA ILE A 118 18.58 -22.10 11.37
C ILE A 118 18.75 -20.70 11.97
N PHE A 119 17.94 -20.35 12.97
CA PHE A 119 17.98 -19.06 13.63
C PHE A 119 18.95 -19.08 14.81
N PRO A 120 19.68 -17.97 15.06
CA PRO A 120 20.62 -17.91 16.16
C PRO A 120 19.91 -17.89 17.53
N TRP A 121 20.39 -18.72 18.45
CA TRP A 121 19.95 -18.75 19.85
C TRP A 121 20.56 -17.60 20.66
N ASP A 122 19.75 -16.97 21.51
CA ASP A 122 20.18 -15.96 22.48
C ASP A 122 20.16 -16.55 23.90
N ASP A 123 21.35 -16.78 24.47
CA ASP A 123 21.53 -17.34 25.81
C ASP A 123 20.95 -16.45 26.93
N VAL A 124 20.82 -15.14 26.71
CA VAL A 124 20.35 -14.22 27.74
C VAL A 124 18.84 -14.28 27.86
N THR A 125 18.14 -14.28 26.72
CA THR A 125 16.66 -14.32 26.68
C THR A 125 16.12 -15.75 26.64
N GLN A 126 16.97 -16.74 26.35
CA GLN A 126 16.60 -18.14 26.13
C GLN A 126 15.55 -18.24 25.00
N THR A 127 15.84 -17.59 23.88
CA THR A 127 14.96 -17.53 22.69
C THR A 127 15.79 -17.53 21.41
N TYR A 128 15.20 -17.95 20.31
CA TYR A 128 15.74 -17.75 18.96
C TYR A 128 15.47 -16.32 18.47
N ARG A 129 16.42 -15.74 17.73
CA ARG A 129 16.27 -14.44 17.06
C ARG A 129 15.86 -14.65 15.61
N VAL A 130 14.56 -14.55 15.35
CA VAL A 130 13.98 -14.74 14.01
C VAL A 130 13.96 -13.39 13.28
N PRO A 131 14.61 -13.25 12.11
CA PRO A 131 14.59 -12.00 11.35
C PRO A 131 13.18 -11.72 10.81
N LEU A 132 12.80 -10.43 10.81
CA LEU A 132 11.58 -9.99 10.14
C LEU A 132 11.77 -10.01 8.62
N GLU A 133 10.69 -10.22 7.88
CA GLU A 133 10.67 -10.03 6.44
C GLU A 133 10.94 -8.58 6.07
N PHE A 134 11.75 -8.35 5.04
CA PHE A 134 11.85 -7.03 4.46
C PHE A 134 10.86 -6.90 3.30
N ILE A 135 9.93 -5.94 3.42
CA ILE A 135 8.90 -5.72 2.42
C ILE A 135 9.35 -4.67 1.41
N ALA A 136 9.71 -3.47 1.88
CA ALA A 136 10.04 -2.36 1.02
C ALA A 136 10.85 -1.27 1.74
N GLN A 137 11.58 -0.47 0.95
CA GLN A 137 12.12 0.81 1.39
C GLN A 137 11.64 1.94 0.47
N VAL A 138 11.38 3.11 1.04
CA VAL A 138 10.80 4.25 0.35
C VAL A 138 11.55 5.54 0.73
N ASP A 139 12.18 6.18 -0.27
CA ASP A 139 12.81 7.50 -0.12
C ASP A 139 11.78 8.64 -0.07
N CYS A 140 11.62 9.25 1.09
CA CYS A 140 10.69 10.36 1.30
C CYS A 140 11.09 11.61 0.49
N ARG A 141 12.37 11.82 0.20
CA ARG A 141 12.85 12.93 -0.62
C ARG A 141 12.42 12.79 -2.07
N ALA A 142 12.52 11.59 -2.63
CA ALA A 142 12.03 11.31 -3.97
C ALA A 142 10.49 11.41 -4.07
N LEU A 143 9.76 11.10 -2.99
CA LEU A 143 8.30 11.28 -2.95
C LEU A 143 7.84 12.71 -2.70
N ALA A 144 8.70 13.57 -2.15
CA ALA A 144 8.37 14.93 -1.75
C ALA A 144 7.63 15.75 -2.83
N PRO A 145 7.99 15.69 -4.13
CA PRO A 145 7.27 16.43 -5.18
C PRO A 145 5.86 15.92 -5.48
N LEU A 146 5.47 14.74 -4.98
CA LEU A 146 4.23 14.04 -5.32
C LEU A 146 3.14 14.16 -4.24
N GLN A 147 3.49 14.61 -3.04
CA GLN A 147 2.61 14.61 -1.85
C GLN A 147 3.08 15.63 -0.80
N ASP A 148 2.22 15.93 0.19
CA ASP A 148 2.47 16.92 1.26
C ASP A 148 2.29 16.39 2.70
N TYR A 149 2.23 15.06 2.91
CA TYR A 149 1.94 14.42 4.20
C TYR A 149 3.06 13.53 4.79
N LEU A 150 3.97 12.97 3.99
CA LEU A 150 5.16 12.26 4.49
C LEU A 150 6.26 13.26 4.87
N PRO A 151 7.28 12.82 5.64
CA PRO A 151 8.53 13.56 5.77
C PRO A 151 9.07 14.01 4.40
N ARG A 152 9.82 15.11 4.39
CA ARG A 152 10.41 15.65 3.14
C ARG A 152 11.75 15.01 2.79
N GLU A 153 12.35 14.30 3.75
CA GLU A 153 13.66 13.65 3.66
C GLU A 153 13.64 12.35 4.49
N GLY A 154 14.65 11.51 4.28
CA GLY A 154 14.82 10.24 4.95
C GLY A 154 14.14 9.07 4.25
N THR A 155 14.32 7.87 4.79
CA THR A 155 13.85 6.61 4.21
C THR A 155 12.97 5.87 5.21
N LEU A 156 11.84 5.36 4.73
CA LEU A 156 10.97 4.44 5.46
C LEU A 156 11.30 3.02 5.04
N PHE A 157 11.46 2.11 6.01
CA PHE A 157 11.66 0.69 5.80
C PHE A 157 10.50 -0.07 6.42
N PHE A 158 9.89 -0.97 5.65
CA PHE A 158 8.72 -1.74 6.04
C PHE A 158 9.13 -3.19 6.24
N PHE A 159 8.84 -3.70 7.42
CA PHE A 159 9.15 -5.06 7.83
C PHE A 159 7.91 -5.78 8.31
N LEU A 160 7.95 -7.11 8.22
CA LEU A 160 6.86 -7.96 8.65
C LEU A 160 7.38 -9.13 9.47
N GLU A 161 6.74 -9.41 10.59
CA GLU A 161 7.05 -10.59 11.40
C GLU A 161 6.88 -11.87 10.57
N CYS A 162 8.00 -12.55 10.34
CA CYS A 162 8.13 -13.77 9.56
C CYS A 162 8.06 -15.00 10.45
N GLY A 163 7.65 -16.13 9.87
CA GLY A 163 7.49 -17.37 10.60
C GLY A 163 6.11 -17.39 11.24
N SER A 164 5.26 -18.18 10.62
CA SER A 164 4.08 -18.80 11.21
C SER A 164 3.88 -18.50 12.71
N SER A 165 2.92 -17.64 12.97
CA SER A 165 2.43 -17.39 14.31
C SER A 165 0.91 -17.47 14.25
N PRO A 166 0.26 -18.34 15.05
CA PRO A 166 -1.17 -18.21 15.31
C PRO A 166 -1.49 -16.88 16.04
N LEU A 167 -0.47 -16.10 16.43
CA LEU A 167 -0.58 -14.82 17.10
C LEU A 167 -0.26 -13.69 16.12
N THR A 168 -1.30 -13.08 15.55
CA THR A 168 -1.33 -11.72 14.99
C THR A 168 -0.07 -11.29 14.24
N THR A 169 -0.06 -11.42 12.91
CA THR A 169 0.92 -10.81 12.01
C THR A 169 1.20 -9.35 12.42
N ARG A 170 2.45 -8.97 12.69
CA ARG A 170 2.84 -7.59 13.06
C ARG A 170 3.76 -6.98 12.02
N GLY A 171 3.55 -5.70 11.76
CA GLY A 171 4.43 -4.89 10.92
C GLY A 171 5.32 -4.01 11.78
N GLU A 172 6.54 -3.79 11.33
CA GLU A 172 7.47 -2.80 11.90
C GLU A 172 7.85 -1.80 10.81
N VAL A 173 7.91 -0.51 11.18
CA VAL A 173 8.35 0.55 10.28
C VAL A 173 9.48 1.32 10.93
N ILE A 174 10.63 1.33 10.26
CA ILE A 174 11.80 2.09 10.68
C ILE A 174 11.90 3.34 9.81
N TYR A 175 12.03 4.50 10.45
CA TYR A 175 12.33 5.75 9.76
C TYR A 175 13.76 6.19 10.05
N VAL A 176 14.54 6.37 9.00
CA VAL A 176 15.90 6.91 9.07
C VAL A 176 15.91 8.27 8.39
N GLN A 177 16.09 9.33 9.17
CA GLN A 177 16.11 10.70 8.65
C GLN A 177 17.37 10.98 7.82
N ASP A 178 18.54 10.52 8.28
CA ASP A 178 19.82 10.77 7.63
C ASP A 178 20.09 9.77 6.52
N ALA A 179 19.75 10.15 5.28
CA ALA A 179 19.97 9.31 4.10
C ALA A 179 21.46 9.06 3.79
N ASP A 180 22.37 9.90 4.29
CA ASP A 180 23.81 9.72 4.07
C ASP A 180 24.39 8.65 5.02
N SER A 181 23.63 8.26 6.05
CA SER A 181 24.01 7.18 6.98
C SER A 181 23.70 5.77 6.47
N LEU A 182 22.93 5.66 5.38
CA LEU A 182 22.49 4.37 4.84
C LEU A 182 23.68 3.53 4.36
N CYS A 183 23.61 2.23 4.61
CA CYS A 183 24.60 1.25 4.20
C CYS A 183 23.90 0.15 3.42
N SER A 184 24.51 -0.35 2.35
CA SER A 184 23.90 -1.39 1.50
C SER A 184 23.43 -2.59 2.30
N GLY A 185 22.21 -3.04 1.99
CA GLY A 185 21.62 -4.24 2.58
C GLY A 185 22.44 -5.51 2.38
N SER A 186 23.36 -5.56 1.41
CA SER A 186 24.25 -6.72 1.19
C SER A 186 25.06 -7.12 2.41
N ARG A 187 25.22 -6.24 3.41
CA ARG A 187 25.83 -6.60 4.71
C ARG A 187 25.03 -7.63 5.53
N PHE A 188 23.78 -7.88 5.14
CA PHE A 188 22.88 -8.86 5.75
C PHE A 188 22.77 -10.16 4.94
N ALA A 189 23.64 -10.36 3.94
CA ALA A 189 23.59 -11.52 3.04
C ALA A 189 23.84 -12.88 3.73
N ASP A 190 24.32 -12.89 4.97
CA ASP A 190 24.55 -14.11 5.74
C ASP A 190 23.40 -14.43 6.71
N LEU A 191 22.32 -13.64 6.73
CA LEU A 191 21.15 -13.95 7.56
C LEU A 191 20.40 -15.16 6.99
N ALA A 192 20.07 -16.10 7.88
CA ALA A 192 19.19 -17.21 7.58
C ALA A 192 17.73 -16.74 7.63
N PHE A 193 16.96 -17.14 6.63
CA PHE A 193 15.52 -16.96 6.54
C PHE A 193 14.89 -18.33 6.31
N ASN A 194 13.62 -18.50 6.69
CA ASN A 194 12.89 -19.73 6.41
C ASN A 194 12.41 -19.69 4.94
N ASP A 195 13.15 -20.29 4.01
CA ASP A 195 12.88 -20.20 2.57
C ASP A 195 11.56 -20.86 2.12
N GLU A 196 10.91 -21.65 2.99
CA GLU A 196 9.62 -22.27 2.70
C GLU A 196 8.43 -21.36 3.05
N LYS A 197 8.51 -20.61 4.15
CA LYS A 197 7.42 -19.74 4.66
C LYS A 197 7.73 -18.25 4.67
N THR A 198 8.94 -17.86 4.32
CA THR A 198 9.41 -16.46 4.26
C THR A 198 9.99 -16.20 2.88
N LEU A 199 10.27 -14.94 2.58
CA LEU A 199 10.70 -14.54 1.25
C LEU A 199 12.19 -14.66 1.02
N GLY A 200 12.99 -15.04 2.03
CA GLY A 200 14.43 -15.26 1.87
C GLY A 200 15.15 -14.15 1.11
N GLN A 201 16.28 -14.47 0.49
CA GLN A 201 16.94 -13.59 -0.48
C GLN A 201 16.25 -13.69 -1.86
N LYS A 202 15.08 -13.08 -2.01
CA LYS A 202 14.39 -12.94 -3.30
C LYS A 202 14.88 -11.73 -4.11
N PRO A 203 14.64 -11.70 -5.43
CA PRO A 203 15.03 -10.59 -6.28
C PRO A 203 14.42 -9.30 -5.75
N ALA A 204 15.28 -8.32 -5.51
CA ALA A 204 14.87 -6.96 -5.24
C ALA A 204 14.43 -6.32 -6.55
N PHE A 205 13.43 -5.45 -6.50
CA PHE A 205 13.03 -4.64 -7.64
C PHE A 205 13.04 -3.17 -7.27
N THR A 206 13.62 -2.35 -8.13
CA THR A 206 13.45 -0.90 -8.05
C THR A 206 11.99 -0.55 -8.27
N LEU A 207 11.51 0.53 -7.65
CA LEU A 207 10.14 1.01 -7.79
C LEU A 207 10.09 2.41 -8.40
N HIS A 208 9.12 2.62 -9.29
CA HIS A 208 8.82 3.91 -9.90
C HIS A 208 7.57 4.53 -9.25
N PRO A 209 7.70 5.61 -8.45
CA PRO A 209 6.55 6.28 -7.87
C PRO A 209 5.85 7.18 -8.89
N LYS A 210 4.52 7.22 -8.83
CA LYS A 210 3.68 8.18 -9.58
C LYS A 210 2.57 8.71 -8.68
N ALA A 211 2.27 10.01 -8.80
CA ALA A 211 1.07 10.57 -8.17
C ALA A 211 -0.17 9.86 -8.74
N SER A 212 -1.01 9.35 -7.84
CA SER A 212 -2.19 8.53 -8.16
C SER A 212 -3.35 8.89 -7.24
N ILE A 213 -4.47 8.18 -7.37
CA ILE A 213 -5.64 8.29 -6.51
C ILE A 213 -6.03 6.90 -6.00
N ALA A 214 -6.32 6.78 -4.70
CA ALA A 214 -6.99 5.59 -4.19
C ALA A 214 -8.48 5.83 -4.11
N VAL A 215 -9.21 4.89 -4.71
CA VAL A 215 -10.65 4.78 -4.57
C VAL A 215 -10.91 3.86 -3.38
N PRO A 216 -11.67 4.30 -2.37
CA PRO A 216 -12.08 3.41 -1.30
C PRO A 216 -13.11 2.40 -1.80
N SER A 217 -13.16 1.22 -1.19
CA SER A 217 -14.25 0.28 -1.47
C SER A 217 -15.55 0.82 -0.88
N PHE A 218 -16.58 0.94 -1.72
CA PHE A 218 -17.93 1.36 -1.32
C PHE A 218 -18.83 0.17 -0.97
N TYR A 219 -18.38 -1.06 -1.22
CA TYR A 219 -19.14 -2.27 -0.91
C TYR A 219 -19.54 -2.37 0.58
N PRO A 220 -18.68 -2.02 1.56
CA PRO A 220 -19.05 -1.97 2.97
C PRO A 220 -19.38 -0.53 3.43
N LEU A 221 -20.03 0.31 2.61
CA LEU A 221 -20.21 1.74 2.93
C LEU A 221 -20.81 1.96 4.33
N HIS A 222 -21.89 1.25 4.68
CA HIS A 222 -22.56 1.35 5.98
C HIS A 222 -21.77 0.79 7.16
N GLN A 223 -20.69 0.06 6.87
CA GLN A 223 -19.75 -0.46 7.86
C GLN A 223 -18.46 0.38 7.87
N ASN A 224 -18.39 1.42 7.03
CA ASN A 224 -17.28 2.33 6.89
C ASN A 224 -17.65 3.72 7.44
N PRO A 225 -17.58 3.93 8.78
CA PRO A 225 -17.92 5.21 9.38
C PRO A 225 -17.05 6.36 8.85
N HIS A 226 -15.82 6.05 8.39
CA HIS A 226 -14.94 7.03 7.78
C HIS A 226 -15.48 7.52 6.42
N LEU A 227 -15.92 6.61 5.55
CA LEU A 227 -16.52 6.98 4.27
C LEU A 227 -17.86 7.67 4.46
N GLU A 228 -18.72 7.21 5.34
CA GLU A 228 -19.99 7.89 5.61
C GLU A 228 -19.77 9.35 6.06
N THR A 229 -18.80 9.58 6.94
CA THR A 229 -18.46 10.92 7.44
C THR A 229 -17.89 11.84 6.36
N MET A 230 -17.27 11.30 5.31
CA MET A 230 -16.80 12.10 4.17
C MET A 230 -17.88 12.27 3.09
N LEU A 231 -18.69 11.24 2.86
CA LEU A 231 -19.61 11.15 1.72
C LEU A 231 -20.96 11.80 2.02
N CYS A 232 -21.66 11.35 3.07
CA CYS A 232 -23.05 11.73 3.36
C CYS A 232 -23.23 13.24 3.61
N PRO A 233 -22.32 13.94 4.32
CA PRO A 233 -22.32 15.40 4.46
C PRO A 233 -22.38 16.19 3.13
N ARG A 234 -21.90 15.60 2.04
CA ARG A 234 -21.87 16.23 0.72
C ARG A 234 -23.12 15.89 -0.10
N MET A 235 -24.02 15.04 0.39
CA MET A 235 -25.19 14.57 -0.37
C MET A 235 -26.49 15.22 0.13
N SER A 236 -27.43 15.45 -0.78
CA SER A 236 -28.81 15.81 -0.43
C SER A 236 -29.55 14.63 0.21
N GLN A 237 -30.66 14.88 0.91
CA GLN A 237 -31.48 13.80 1.48
C GLN A 237 -31.99 12.82 0.41
N GLU A 238 -32.36 13.31 -0.78
CA GLU A 238 -32.78 12.45 -1.89
C GLU A 238 -31.63 11.56 -2.38
N GLN A 239 -30.42 12.10 -2.46
CA GLN A 239 -29.25 11.34 -2.86
C GLN A 239 -28.84 10.30 -1.82
N GLN A 240 -28.96 10.62 -0.53
CA GLN A 240 -28.72 9.67 0.57
C GLN A 240 -29.75 8.53 0.54
N ALA A 241 -31.03 8.83 0.33
CA ALA A 241 -32.06 7.81 0.19
C ALA A 241 -31.80 6.88 -1.02
N ALA A 242 -31.43 7.45 -2.18
CA ALA A 242 -31.05 6.67 -3.37
C ALA A 242 -29.81 5.78 -3.12
N LEU A 243 -28.85 6.26 -2.32
CA LEU A 243 -27.68 5.48 -1.91
C LEU A 243 -28.08 4.31 -1.01
N ASP A 244 -28.94 4.55 -0.01
CA ASP A 244 -29.46 3.51 0.88
C ASP A 244 -30.31 2.45 0.13
N GLU A 245 -30.94 2.84 -0.98
CA GLU A 245 -31.68 1.95 -1.87
C GLU A 245 -30.80 1.19 -2.88
N GLY A 246 -29.48 1.43 -2.86
CA GLY A 246 -28.50 0.76 -3.73
C GLY A 246 -28.48 1.26 -5.18
N GLU A 247 -29.06 2.44 -5.46
CA GLU A 247 -29.13 2.97 -6.83
C GLU A 247 -27.75 3.22 -7.47
N TYR A 248 -26.70 3.34 -6.65
CA TYR A 248 -25.34 3.63 -7.08
C TYR A 248 -24.38 2.43 -7.01
N ASP A 249 -24.82 1.26 -6.53
CA ASP A 249 -23.95 0.13 -6.21
C ASP A 249 -23.10 -0.34 -7.40
N ASP A 250 -23.73 -0.51 -8.57
CA ASP A 250 -23.03 -0.91 -9.79
C ASP A 250 -21.98 0.15 -10.21
N ALA A 251 -22.33 1.44 -10.09
CA ALA A 251 -21.44 2.52 -10.50
C ALA A 251 -20.24 2.67 -9.55
N LEU A 252 -20.47 2.55 -8.24
CA LEU A 252 -19.44 2.63 -7.20
C LEU A 252 -18.53 1.38 -7.20
N SER A 253 -19.08 0.20 -7.46
CA SER A 253 -18.30 -1.06 -7.53
C SER A 253 -17.36 -1.11 -8.73
N ASN A 254 -17.69 -0.41 -9.82
CA ASN A 254 -16.84 -0.30 -11.01
C ASN A 254 -15.93 0.94 -10.98
N LEU A 255 -15.91 1.70 -9.88
CA LEU A 255 -15.07 2.89 -9.76
C LEU A 255 -13.62 2.50 -9.45
N GLY A 256 -12.72 2.72 -10.40
CA GLY A 256 -11.31 2.44 -10.22
C GLY A 256 -10.54 2.51 -11.52
N PHE A 257 -9.24 2.27 -11.43
CA PHE A 257 -8.40 1.98 -12.59
C PHE A 257 -8.21 0.48 -12.73
N ALA A 258 -7.75 0.05 -13.91
CA ALA A 258 -7.49 -1.37 -14.15
C ALA A 258 -6.50 -1.93 -13.13
N GLU A 259 -6.79 -3.12 -12.62
CA GLU A 259 -5.92 -3.88 -11.75
C GLU A 259 -5.34 -5.05 -12.53
N TYR A 260 -4.07 -5.33 -12.30
CA TYR A 260 -3.33 -6.36 -13.01
C TYR A 260 -2.62 -7.27 -12.01
N TYR A 261 -2.44 -8.53 -12.41
CA TYR A 261 -1.67 -9.47 -11.61
C TYR A 261 -0.23 -8.99 -11.45
N ALA A 262 0.38 -9.34 -10.33
CA ALA A 262 1.77 -9.04 -10.01
C ALA A 262 2.77 -9.38 -11.13
N TRP A 263 2.61 -10.54 -11.76
CA TRP A 263 3.48 -10.96 -12.85
C TRP A 263 3.30 -10.10 -14.12
N GLN A 264 2.09 -9.59 -14.38
CA GLN A 264 1.85 -8.64 -15.47
C GLN A 264 2.55 -7.32 -15.17
N LEU A 265 2.41 -6.82 -13.94
CA LEU A 265 3.06 -5.58 -13.51
C LEU A 265 4.60 -5.68 -13.56
N ARG A 266 5.17 -6.82 -13.16
CA ARG A 266 6.61 -7.09 -13.33
C ARG A 266 7.04 -7.05 -14.79
N GLN A 267 6.27 -7.67 -15.67
CA GLN A 267 6.58 -7.66 -17.10
C GLN A 267 6.47 -6.25 -17.70
N LEU A 268 5.51 -5.44 -17.27
CA LEU A 268 5.43 -4.02 -17.63
C LEU A 268 6.66 -3.24 -17.13
N GLY A 269 7.15 -3.54 -15.93
CA GLY A 269 8.40 -2.97 -15.41
C GLY A 269 9.61 -3.33 -16.26
N THR A 270 9.74 -4.58 -16.69
CA THR A 270 10.79 -5.02 -17.66
C THR A 270 10.68 -4.28 -18.99
N PHE A 271 9.46 -3.94 -19.42
CA PHE A 271 9.23 -3.12 -20.61
C PHE A 271 9.42 -1.62 -20.38
N ASN A 272 9.64 -1.19 -19.13
CA ASN A 272 9.62 0.20 -18.68
C ASN A 272 8.33 0.92 -19.13
N LEU A 273 7.20 0.24 -19.00
CA LEU A 273 5.87 0.76 -19.31
C LEU A 273 5.18 1.16 -18.02
N LEU A 274 4.96 2.47 -17.90
CA LEU A 274 4.17 3.11 -16.85
C LEU A 274 2.88 3.67 -17.45
N PRO A 275 1.85 3.98 -16.63
CA PRO A 275 0.66 4.60 -17.17
C PRO A 275 0.97 5.95 -17.84
N GLY A 276 0.41 6.17 -19.03
CA GLY A 276 0.73 7.31 -19.90
C GLY A 276 1.96 7.12 -20.81
N SER A 277 2.64 5.96 -20.74
CA SER A 277 3.73 5.62 -21.67
C SER A 277 3.21 5.24 -23.04
N ARG A 278 4.05 5.33 -24.07
CA ARG A 278 3.77 4.75 -25.39
C ARG A 278 4.40 3.38 -25.48
N ALA A 279 3.62 2.39 -25.89
CA ALA A 279 4.07 1.02 -26.08
C ALA A 279 4.40 0.73 -27.55
N SER A 280 5.37 -0.17 -27.78
CA SER A 280 5.66 -0.70 -29.11
C SER A 280 4.53 -1.61 -29.60
N LYS A 281 4.57 -1.98 -30.89
CA LYS A 281 3.62 -2.93 -31.46
C LYS A 281 3.65 -4.30 -30.79
N GLU A 282 4.84 -4.78 -30.47
CA GLU A 282 5.06 -6.06 -29.80
C GLU A 282 4.54 -6.01 -28.36
N GLN A 283 4.80 -4.90 -27.65
CA GLN A 283 4.33 -4.70 -26.29
C GLN A 283 2.80 -4.61 -26.22
N LEU A 284 2.15 -3.86 -27.12
CA LEU A 284 0.69 -3.81 -27.18
C LEU A 284 0.08 -5.17 -27.54
N ALA A 285 0.68 -5.90 -28.49
CA ALA A 285 0.22 -7.24 -28.84
C ALA A 285 0.28 -8.19 -27.63
N TRP A 286 1.36 -8.12 -26.84
CA TRP A 286 1.48 -8.87 -25.59
C TRP A 286 0.41 -8.46 -24.56
N MET A 287 0.16 -7.16 -24.37
CA MET A 287 -0.87 -6.69 -23.42
C MET A 287 -2.28 -7.13 -23.83
N VAL A 288 -2.59 -7.10 -25.13
CA VAL A 288 -3.86 -7.59 -25.68
C VAL A 288 -4.00 -9.10 -25.50
N GLU A 289 -2.93 -9.87 -25.74
CA GLU A 289 -2.93 -11.34 -25.53
C GLU A 289 -3.18 -11.73 -24.06
N ARG A 290 -2.86 -10.84 -23.12
CA ARG A 290 -3.06 -11.04 -21.68
C ARG A 290 -4.31 -10.35 -21.13
N ASP A 291 -5.23 -9.96 -22.00
CA ASP A 291 -6.50 -9.30 -21.66
C ASP A 291 -6.33 -8.00 -20.85
N MET A 292 -5.16 -7.34 -20.95
CA MET A 292 -4.89 -6.08 -20.25
C MET A 292 -5.42 -4.86 -20.99
N LEU A 293 -5.58 -4.98 -22.31
CA LEU A 293 -6.07 -3.95 -23.22
C LEU A 293 -7.04 -4.57 -24.23
N PRO A 294 -8.01 -3.79 -24.75
CA PRO A 294 -8.90 -4.27 -25.79
C PRO A 294 -8.15 -4.49 -27.12
N SER A 295 -8.64 -5.40 -27.95
CA SER A 295 -7.97 -5.81 -29.19
C SER A 295 -7.87 -4.71 -30.26
N ASP A 296 -8.66 -3.65 -30.14
CA ASP A 296 -8.65 -2.46 -31.01
C ASP A 296 -7.87 -1.27 -30.41
N PHE A 297 -7.12 -1.46 -29.32
CA PHE A 297 -6.31 -0.41 -28.71
C PHE A 297 -5.30 0.17 -29.70
N SER A 298 -5.30 1.49 -29.84
CA SER A 298 -4.49 2.20 -30.85
C SER A 298 -3.04 2.40 -30.41
N LEU A 299 -2.11 2.14 -31.33
CA LEU A 299 -0.66 2.39 -31.18
C LEU A 299 -0.30 3.85 -30.87
N ASP A 300 -1.16 4.79 -31.26
CA ASP A 300 -0.90 6.22 -31.09
C ASP A 300 -1.37 6.76 -29.73
N VAL A 301 -2.09 5.95 -28.97
CA VAL A 301 -2.70 6.31 -27.68
C VAL A 301 -1.76 5.87 -26.55
N PRO A 302 -1.44 6.77 -25.61
CA PRO A 302 -0.72 6.39 -24.40
C PRO A 302 -1.47 5.34 -23.59
N LEU A 303 -0.74 4.48 -22.86
CA LEU A 303 -1.35 3.50 -21.98
C LEU A 303 -2.30 4.16 -20.98
N PRO A 304 -3.47 3.54 -20.70
CA PRO A 304 -4.43 4.05 -19.73
C PRO A 304 -3.84 4.01 -18.31
N GLU A 305 -4.53 4.65 -17.37
CA GLU A 305 -4.22 4.51 -15.95
C GLU A 305 -4.54 3.09 -15.46
N TYR A 306 -3.63 2.55 -14.64
CA TYR A 306 -3.77 1.25 -13.97
C TYR A 306 -3.07 1.30 -12.61
N ARG A 307 -3.51 0.45 -11.69
CA ARG A 307 -3.02 0.40 -10.32
C ARG A 307 -1.59 -0.14 -10.25
N GLY A 308 -0.76 0.49 -9.43
CA GLY A 308 0.59 0.00 -9.11
C GLY A 308 0.59 -1.24 -8.20
N ILE A 309 1.77 -1.81 -7.98
CA ILE A 309 1.93 -3.00 -7.12
C ILE A 309 1.85 -2.66 -5.62
N ALA A 310 2.25 -1.44 -5.27
CA ALA A 310 2.23 -0.92 -3.92
C ALA A 310 1.79 0.55 -3.93
N ARG A 311 1.39 1.07 -2.76
CA ARG A 311 0.82 2.41 -2.65
C ARG A 311 1.09 3.05 -1.30
N ILE A 312 1.28 4.37 -1.29
CA ILE A 312 1.20 5.23 -0.08
C ILE A 312 -0.14 5.94 -0.02
N ASN A 313 -0.68 6.12 1.19
CA ASN A 313 -1.97 6.77 1.45
C ASN A 313 -3.08 6.06 0.65
N GLY A 314 -3.13 4.74 0.81
CA GLY A 314 -4.11 3.88 0.15
C GLY A 314 -5.49 3.93 0.81
N SER A 315 -6.35 3.02 0.39
CA SER A 315 -7.60 2.72 1.05
C SER A 315 -7.60 1.23 1.36
N GLY A 316 -7.75 0.88 2.64
CA GLY A 316 -7.87 -0.51 3.06
C GLY A 316 -9.19 -1.12 2.62
N PHE A 317 -9.22 -2.43 2.40
CA PHE A 317 -10.46 -3.17 2.20
C PHE A 317 -10.38 -4.51 2.91
N SER A 318 -11.40 -4.81 3.71
CA SER A 318 -11.56 -6.11 4.34
C SER A 318 -13.04 -6.48 4.34
N GLN A 319 -13.36 -7.76 4.17
CA GLN A 319 -14.73 -8.28 4.22
C GLN A 319 -15.29 -8.36 5.65
N HIS A 320 -14.42 -8.32 6.67
CA HIS A 320 -14.80 -8.53 8.07
C HIS A 320 -14.79 -7.23 8.87
N GLU A 321 -13.71 -6.45 8.82
CA GLU A 321 -13.63 -5.10 9.40
C GLU A 321 -12.52 -4.30 8.71
N LEU A 322 -12.77 -3.03 8.39
CA LEU A 322 -11.78 -2.22 7.66
C LEU A 322 -10.47 -2.06 8.43
N PRO A 323 -9.32 -2.06 7.74
CA PRO A 323 -8.00 -1.92 8.37
C PRO A 323 -7.91 -0.73 9.35
N GLU A 324 -8.41 0.44 8.96
CA GLU A 324 -8.40 1.66 9.78
C GLU A 324 -9.30 1.55 11.02
N LEU A 325 -10.42 0.83 10.91
CA LEU A 325 -11.32 0.58 12.03
C LEU A 325 -10.68 -0.39 13.04
N GLN A 326 -10.02 -1.45 12.57
CA GLN A 326 -9.29 -2.37 13.43
C GLN A 326 -8.17 -1.64 14.20
N ALA A 327 -7.46 -0.72 13.54
CA ALA A 327 -6.43 0.10 14.18
C ALA A 327 -7.03 1.00 15.29
N ALA A 328 -8.15 1.68 15.02
CA ALA A 328 -8.85 2.50 15.99
C ALA A 328 -9.40 1.69 17.17
N GLN A 329 -9.93 0.49 16.94
CA GLN A 329 -10.37 -0.40 18.02
C GLN A 329 -9.22 -0.85 18.91
N LYS A 330 -8.05 -1.14 18.34
CA LYS A 330 -6.87 -1.62 19.08
C LYS A 330 -6.15 -0.52 19.85
N PHE A 331 -5.98 0.66 19.24
CA PHE A 331 -5.16 1.74 19.77
C PHE A 331 -5.96 2.96 20.27
N GLY A 332 -7.27 2.96 20.05
CA GLY A 332 -8.17 4.06 20.38
C GLY A 332 -8.22 5.16 19.31
N GLY A 333 -9.09 6.15 19.52
CA GLY A 333 -9.33 7.25 18.59
C GLY A 333 -10.44 6.94 17.58
N GLU A 334 -10.63 7.84 16.62
CA GLU A 334 -11.63 7.71 15.56
C GLU A 334 -11.00 7.06 14.32
N ALA A 335 -11.70 6.14 13.65
CA ALA A 335 -11.19 5.45 12.46
C ALA A 335 -10.72 6.40 11.35
N GLN A 336 -11.34 7.59 11.25
CA GLN A 336 -10.98 8.63 10.30
C GLN A 336 -9.59 9.27 10.51
N ASP A 337 -9.01 9.08 11.70
CA ASP A 337 -7.68 9.58 12.03
C ASP A 337 -6.59 8.57 11.68
N TRP A 338 -6.96 7.37 11.25
CA TRP A 338 -6.06 6.33 10.78
C TRP A 338 -6.05 6.30 9.25
N LEU A 339 -4.88 6.06 8.67
CA LEU A 339 -4.72 5.91 7.23
C LEU A 339 -3.77 4.77 6.88
N VAL A 340 -3.98 4.16 5.73
CA VAL A 340 -3.04 3.19 5.17
C VAL A 340 -1.79 3.92 4.70
N LEU A 341 -0.76 3.92 5.54
CA LEU A 341 0.56 4.50 5.26
C LEU A 341 1.16 3.85 4.02
N PHE A 342 1.23 2.52 4.00
CA PHE A 342 1.77 1.73 2.90
C PHE A 342 0.92 0.49 2.69
N GLN A 343 0.63 0.19 1.43
CA GLN A 343 -0.15 -0.96 0.99
C GLN A 343 0.65 -1.70 -0.08
N VAL A 344 0.67 -3.02 -0.04
CA VAL A 344 1.33 -3.83 -1.08
C VAL A 344 0.56 -5.12 -1.35
N CYS A 345 0.38 -5.43 -2.63
CA CYS A 345 -0.20 -6.68 -3.07
C CYS A 345 0.83 -7.80 -3.00
N LEU A 346 0.47 -8.91 -2.36
CA LEU A 346 1.33 -10.06 -2.15
C LEU A 346 1.16 -11.15 -3.21
N ASP A 347 -0.03 -11.22 -3.83
CA ASP A 347 -0.35 -12.20 -4.87
C ASP A 347 0.77 -12.24 -5.91
N GLY A 348 1.34 -13.41 -6.11
CA GLY A 348 2.39 -13.67 -7.10
C GLY A 348 3.71 -12.92 -6.86
N GLN A 349 3.84 -12.09 -5.83
CA GLN A 349 5.10 -11.44 -5.38
C GLN A 349 5.76 -12.25 -4.28
N PHE A 350 4.95 -12.84 -3.41
CA PHE A 350 5.36 -13.46 -2.17
C PHE A 350 4.80 -14.89 -2.07
N GLN A 351 5.42 -15.75 -1.24
CA GLN A 351 5.01 -17.17 -1.12
C GLN A 351 3.78 -17.36 -0.21
N TRP A 352 3.33 -16.31 0.46
CA TRP A 352 2.08 -16.33 1.20
C TRP A 352 0.88 -16.37 0.25
N ASP A 353 -0.23 -16.94 0.73
CA ASP A 353 -1.52 -16.92 0.04
C ASP A 353 -1.87 -15.50 -0.46
N ASP A 354 -2.67 -15.44 -1.53
CA ASP A 354 -3.14 -14.21 -2.16
C ASP A 354 -3.64 -13.21 -1.10
N GLY A 355 -3.07 -12.00 -1.06
CA GLY A 355 -3.46 -11.02 -0.05
C GLY A 355 -2.85 -9.63 -0.23
N VAL A 356 -3.27 -8.69 0.60
CA VAL A 356 -2.81 -7.30 0.61
C VAL A 356 -2.37 -6.93 2.02
N LEU A 357 -1.10 -6.53 2.16
CA LEU A 357 -0.60 -5.96 3.41
C LEU A 357 -0.96 -4.49 3.49
N ASN A 358 -1.47 -4.09 4.65
CA ASN A 358 -1.76 -2.70 4.98
C ASN A 358 -1.00 -2.31 6.25
N PHE A 359 -0.04 -1.39 6.13
CA PHE A 359 0.60 -0.69 7.24
C PHE A 359 -0.20 0.59 7.51
N ILE A 360 -0.68 0.75 8.73
CA ILE A 360 -1.62 1.79 9.11
C ILE A 360 -1.01 2.65 10.20
N ILE A 361 -1.14 3.97 10.05
CA ILE A 361 -0.62 4.95 10.99
C ILE A 361 -1.71 5.96 11.35
N HIS A 362 -1.70 6.43 12.59
CA HIS A 362 -2.51 7.57 12.98
C HIS A 362 -1.91 8.87 12.42
N ARG A 363 -2.75 9.80 11.93
CA ARG A 363 -2.30 11.05 11.29
C ARG A 363 -1.37 11.89 12.17
N THR A 364 -1.61 11.93 13.47
CA THR A 364 -0.75 12.68 14.40
C THR A 364 0.59 11.99 14.65
N ASP A 365 0.64 10.66 14.63
CA ASP A 365 1.88 9.91 14.75
C ASP A 365 2.71 10.05 13.46
N LEU A 366 2.07 10.07 12.28
CA LEU A 366 2.75 10.41 11.02
C LEU A 366 3.35 11.81 11.06
N ALA A 367 2.56 12.82 11.48
CA ALA A 367 3.03 14.20 11.60
C ALA A 367 4.17 14.35 12.62
N ALA A 368 4.18 13.52 13.67
CA ALA A 368 5.22 13.48 14.70
C ALA A 368 6.37 12.51 14.38
N GLN A 369 6.35 11.85 13.20
CA GLN A 369 7.35 10.86 12.77
C GLN A 369 7.50 9.66 13.73
N ARG A 370 6.39 9.21 14.33
CA ARG A 370 6.33 8.12 15.31
C ARG A 370 5.93 6.81 14.67
N PHE A 371 6.87 6.22 13.94
CA PHE A 371 6.67 4.98 13.20
C PHE A 371 6.74 3.72 14.08
N ASP A 372 7.01 3.86 15.38
CA ASP A 372 6.89 2.80 16.39
C ASP A 372 5.43 2.40 16.69
N ARG A 373 4.45 3.16 16.17
CA ARG A 373 3.01 3.01 16.43
C ARG A 373 2.22 2.65 15.18
N ILE A 374 2.63 1.56 14.55
CA ILE A 374 1.98 1.05 13.36
C ILE A 374 1.02 -0.08 13.74
N PHE A 375 -0.16 -0.03 13.13
CA PHE A 375 -1.02 -1.21 13.04
C PHE A 375 -0.79 -1.88 11.69
N MET A 376 -0.84 -3.20 11.65
CA MET A 376 -0.74 -3.92 10.40
C MET A 376 -1.81 -4.99 10.33
N VAL A 377 -2.39 -5.14 9.14
CA VAL A 377 -3.32 -6.22 8.81
C VAL A 377 -2.98 -6.74 7.42
N CYS A 378 -3.09 -8.06 7.26
CA CYS A 378 -3.08 -8.70 5.96
C CYS A 378 -4.52 -9.09 5.63
N ASP A 379 -5.05 -8.55 4.54
CA ASP A 379 -6.35 -8.92 4.01
C ASP A 379 -6.16 -10.05 2.99
N TYR A 380 -6.86 -11.17 3.18
CA TYR A 380 -6.86 -12.35 2.29
C TYR A 380 -8.20 -12.48 1.55
#